data_AF-A0A2E0EK09-F1
#
_entry.id   AF-A0A2E0EK09-F1
#
_cell.length_a   1.000
_cell.length_b   1.000
_cell.length_c   1.000
_cell.angle_alpha   90.00
_cell.angle_beta   90.00
_cell.angle_gamma   90.00
#
_symmetry.space_group_name_H-M   'P 1'
#
loop_
_entity.id
_entity.type
_entity.pdbx_description
1 polymer ?
#
loop_
_entity_poly.entity_id
_entity_poly.type
_entity_poly.pdbx_seq_one_letter_code
_entity_poly.pdbx_strand_id
1 'polypeptide(L)'
;MEEFMELCENNNLEAFESLDFQYLNTDRAFTWACKNGYLKVVKLLLSTNFSEKGFKKIDINSRNSYAIKRASLNGHLEIVELLLSLNGFDEEFNRYIDCEEEFPLYKGDKININAEDDAAFRYACKNGHSWIIELLLTLDAPFLQSIGCRKININAKNDYAFRYACFNNHPEVVKLLLSLDCPSFSLPEEFNSPEKYSDLSPLYDGDQVNIRIDDDYAFRWAAKGGLVGIVSTLRSRLNRNKQEFYFYKGFDYYIVKPLDFKYESSEEFRESVEFDGFKIYYFRGEYIDDCIEKYKAYYRRFSGKSARF
;
A
#
# COMPACT_ATOMS: atom_id res chain seq x y z
N MET A 1 29.51 -11.83 10.05
CA MET A 1 28.20 -11.60 9.38
C MET A 1 27.51 -12.91 9.08
N GLU A 2 28.18 -13.90 8.48
CA GLU A 2 27.62 -15.25 8.27
C GLU A 2 27.24 -15.91 9.60
N GLU A 3 28.14 -15.92 10.57
CA GLU A 3 27.87 -16.42 11.94
C GLU A 3 26.64 -15.74 12.58
N PHE A 4 26.53 -14.41 12.48
CA PHE A 4 25.35 -13.67 12.96
C PHE A 4 24.05 -14.14 12.26
N MET A 5 24.09 -14.34 10.94
CA MET A 5 22.91 -14.79 10.18
C MET A 5 22.50 -16.20 10.59
N GLU A 6 23.46 -17.11 10.72
CA GLU A 6 23.23 -18.48 11.16
C GLU A 6 22.62 -18.52 12.57
N LEU A 7 23.11 -17.69 13.49
CA LEU A 7 22.51 -17.58 14.82
C LEU A 7 21.08 -17.06 14.80
N CYS A 8 20.76 -16.09 13.93
CA CYS A 8 19.40 -15.58 13.76
C CYS A 8 18.48 -16.68 13.21
N GLU A 9 18.92 -17.39 12.17
CA GLU A 9 18.17 -18.45 11.51
C GLU A 9 17.90 -19.62 12.47
N ASN A 10 18.87 -19.95 13.33
CA ASN A 10 18.75 -21.00 14.34
C ASN A 10 18.08 -20.52 15.64
N ASN A 11 17.70 -19.24 15.75
CA ASN A 11 17.11 -18.63 16.94
C ASN A 11 17.93 -18.89 18.24
N ASN A 12 19.26 -18.96 18.12
CA ASN A 12 20.17 -19.27 19.23
C ASN A 12 20.56 -18.00 20.00
N LEU A 13 19.66 -17.54 20.85
CA LEU A 13 19.78 -16.28 21.61
C LEU A 13 20.90 -16.27 22.65
N GLU A 14 21.25 -17.42 23.25
CA GLU A 14 22.35 -17.51 24.21
C GLU A 14 23.71 -17.27 23.53
N ALA A 15 23.90 -17.83 22.33
CA ALA A 15 25.11 -17.60 21.57
C ALA A 15 25.24 -16.15 21.07
N PHE A 16 24.13 -15.43 20.88
CA PHE A 16 24.16 -13.99 20.56
C PHE A 16 24.81 -13.14 21.65
N GLU A 17 24.60 -13.48 22.93
CA GLU A 17 25.20 -12.75 24.05
C GLU A 17 26.72 -12.93 24.10
N SER A 18 27.21 -14.07 23.58
CA SER A 18 28.64 -14.39 23.48
C SER A 18 29.31 -13.88 22.20
N LEU A 19 28.52 -13.39 21.23
CA LEU A 19 29.05 -12.96 19.93
C LEU A 19 29.93 -11.71 20.08
N ASP A 20 31.12 -11.76 19.50
CA ASP A 20 31.96 -10.56 19.40
C ASP A 20 31.46 -9.64 18.28
N PHE A 21 30.79 -8.56 18.67
CA PHE A 21 30.24 -7.57 17.76
C PHE A 21 31.28 -6.58 17.22
N GLN A 22 32.55 -6.63 17.64
CA GLN A 22 33.59 -5.64 17.25
C GLN A 22 33.74 -5.49 15.73
N TYR A 23 33.59 -6.58 14.97
CA TYR A 23 33.70 -6.59 13.51
C TYR A 23 32.35 -6.67 12.79
N LEU A 24 31.24 -6.72 13.54
CA LEU A 24 29.92 -6.77 12.95
C LEU A 24 29.51 -5.37 12.50
N ASN A 25 29.15 -5.23 11.22
CA ASN A 25 28.45 -4.04 10.76
C ASN A 25 27.04 -4.03 11.36
N THR A 26 26.86 -3.33 12.49
CA THR A 26 25.63 -3.29 13.28
C THR A 26 24.44 -2.74 12.49
N ASP A 27 24.63 -1.71 11.65
CA ASP A 27 23.59 -1.18 10.77
C ASP A 27 23.10 -2.25 9.77
N ARG A 28 24.03 -3.04 9.20
CA ARG A 28 23.70 -4.15 8.28
C ARG A 28 22.99 -5.29 9.02
N ALA A 29 23.44 -5.63 10.22
CA ALA A 29 22.82 -6.67 11.04
C ALA A 29 21.39 -6.27 11.45
N PHE A 30 21.21 -5.03 11.89
CA PHE A 30 19.93 -4.44 12.26
C PHE A 30 18.95 -4.44 11.08
N THR A 31 19.36 -3.89 9.94
CA THR A 31 18.51 -3.85 8.74
C THR A 31 18.16 -5.23 8.21
N TRP A 32 19.05 -6.22 8.35
CA TRP A 32 18.77 -7.61 7.99
C TRP A 32 17.78 -8.26 8.96
N ALA A 33 17.93 -8.04 10.28
CA ALA A 33 16.98 -8.55 11.27
C ALA A 33 15.57 -7.95 11.06
N CYS A 34 15.48 -6.65 10.80
CA CYS A 34 14.21 -5.98 10.45
C CYS A 34 13.60 -6.55 9.16
N LYS A 35 14.41 -6.84 8.15
CA LYS A 35 13.96 -7.40 6.88
C LYS A 35 13.38 -8.81 7.04
N ASN A 36 13.89 -9.62 7.96
CA ASN A 36 13.51 -11.03 8.09
C ASN A 36 12.60 -11.33 9.29
N GLY A 37 12.16 -10.30 10.03
CA GLY A 37 11.17 -10.50 11.09
C GLY A 37 11.76 -10.97 12.42
N TYR A 38 13.09 -10.88 12.61
CA TYR A 38 13.74 -11.33 13.84
C TYR A 38 13.62 -10.30 14.97
N LEU A 39 12.39 -10.09 15.46
CA LEU A 39 12.06 -9.07 16.46
C LEU A 39 12.98 -9.13 17.70
N LYS A 40 13.22 -10.32 18.27
CA LYS A 40 14.09 -10.49 19.45
C LYS A 40 15.53 -10.00 19.18
N VAL A 41 16.05 -10.26 17.99
CA VAL A 41 17.38 -9.79 17.58
C VAL A 41 17.38 -8.28 17.35
N VAL A 42 16.32 -7.71 16.78
CA VAL A 42 16.15 -6.25 16.66
C VAL A 42 16.18 -5.59 18.04
N LYS A 43 15.43 -6.12 19.01
CA LYS A 43 15.44 -5.63 20.41
C LYS A 43 16.84 -5.71 21.03
N LEU A 44 17.53 -6.84 20.87
CA LEU A 44 18.89 -7.05 21.39
C LEU A 44 19.90 -6.07 20.78
N LEU A 45 19.84 -5.85 19.45
CA LEU A 45 20.73 -4.90 18.78
C LEU A 45 20.49 -3.47 19.26
N LEU A 46 19.23 -3.08 19.50
CA LEU A 46 18.90 -1.77 20.06
C LEU A 46 19.32 -1.61 21.52
N SER A 47 19.28 -2.67 22.34
CA SER A 47 19.70 -2.63 23.76
C SER A 47 21.21 -2.58 23.93
N THR A 48 21.95 -3.32 23.10
CA THR A 48 23.43 -3.37 23.13
C THR A 48 24.10 -2.08 22.64
N ASN A 49 23.33 -1.21 22.00
CA ASN A 49 23.70 0.11 21.48
C ASN A 49 24.18 1.11 22.57
N PHE A 50 24.06 0.74 23.86
CA PHE A 50 24.45 1.53 25.03
C PHE A 50 25.56 0.90 25.89
N SER A 51 26.07 -0.28 25.53
CA SER A 51 27.08 -0.93 26.35
C SER A 51 28.44 -0.24 26.26
N GLU A 52 29.20 -0.23 27.37
CA GLU A 52 30.55 0.35 27.51
C GLU A 52 31.60 -0.23 26.54
N LYS A 53 31.23 -1.25 25.76
CA LYS A 53 32.09 -1.99 24.82
C LYS A 53 32.44 -1.21 23.54
N GLY A 54 32.10 0.07 23.43
CA GLY A 54 32.56 0.94 22.33
C GLY A 54 31.88 0.68 20.98
N PHE A 55 30.65 0.16 20.98
CA PHE A 55 29.93 -0.13 19.74
C PHE A 55 29.52 1.14 18.99
N LYS A 56 29.53 1.06 17.66
CA LYS A 56 28.96 2.11 16.82
C LYS A 56 27.45 2.15 17.02
N LYS A 57 26.94 3.32 17.39
CA LYS A 57 25.52 3.61 17.47
C LYS A 57 24.80 3.20 16.18
N ILE A 58 23.77 2.36 16.29
CA ILE A 58 22.89 2.00 15.18
C ILE A 58 22.21 3.23 14.62
N ASP A 59 22.42 3.45 13.33
CA ASP A 59 21.66 4.40 12.52
C ASP A 59 20.40 3.70 11.99
N ILE A 60 19.26 3.93 12.65
CA ILE A 60 17.98 3.33 12.25
C ILE A 60 17.49 3.85 10.88
N ASN A 61 18.05 4.99 10.42
CA ASN A 61 17.79 5.57 9.11
C ASN A 61 18.85 5.20 8.07
N SER A 62 19.76 4.27 8.39
CA SER A 62 20.78 3.81 7.46
C SER A 62 20.17 3.37 6.13
N ARG A 63 20.84 3.75 5.03
CA ARG A 63 20.39 3.52 3.65
C ARG A 63 18.97 4.05 3.40
N ASN A 64 18.72 5.27 3.88
CA ASN A 64 17.45 5.99 3.71
C ASN A 64 16.27 5.24 4.34
N SER A 65 16.39 4.93 5.63
CA SER A 65 15.39 4.21 6.45
C SER A 65 15.08 2.83 5.90
N TYR A 66 16.13 2.08 5.55
CA TYR A 66 15.99 0.74 4.97
C TYR A 66 15.28 -0.25 5.91
N ALA A 67 15.45 -0.09 7.23
CA ALA A 67 14.82 -0.95 8.24
C ALA A 67 13.29 -0.95 8.13
N ILE A 68 12.64 0.22 8.26
CA ILE A 68 11.18 0.34 8.19
C ILE A 68 10.66 -0.07 6.81
N LYS A 69 11.32 0.36 5.72
CA LYS A 69 10.93 -0.02 4.36
C LYS A 69 10.91 -1.54 4.16
N ARG A 70 11.90 -2.27 4.67
CA ARG A 70 11.96 -3.74 4.51
C ARG A 70 11.06 -4.49 5.46
N ALA A 71 10.85 -4.00 6.68
CA ALA A 71 9.85 -4.54 7.60
C ALA A 71 8.46 -4.41 6.98
N SER A 72 8.11 -3.22 6.45
CA SER A 72 6.84 -2.98 5.76
C SER A 72 6.69 -3.77 4.46
N LEU A 73 7.77 -3.98 3.69
CA LEU A 73 7.72 -4.83 2.49
C LEU A 73 7.39 -6.29 2.82
N ASN A 74 7.94 -6.83 3.91
CA ASN A 74 7.80 -8.23 4.28
C ASN A 74 6.69 -8.49 5.33
N GLY A 75 5.96 -7.46 5.75
CA GLY A 75 4.79 -7.62 6.61
C GLY A 75 5.08 -7.78 8.10
N HIS A 76 6.26 -7.35 8.57
CA HIS A 76 6.66 -7.48 9.98
C HIS A 76 6.09 -6.32 10.80
N LEU A 77 4.80 -6.37 11.13
CA LEU A 77 4.05 -5.33 11.83
C LEU A 77 4.72 -4.95 13.16
N GLU A 78 5.07 -5.94 13.98
CA GLU A 78 5.65 -5.74 15.31
C GLU A 78 7.00 -5.01 15.25
N ILE A 79 7.74 -5.20 14.15
CA ILE A 79 8.99 -4.46 13.91
C ILE A 79 8.69 -3.03 13.45
N VAL A 80 7.65 -2.81 12.64
CA VAL A 80 7.24 -1.44 12.25
C VAL A 80 6.78 -0.66 13.47
N GLU A 81 5.96 -1.26 14.33
CA GLU A 81 5.50 -0.68 15.61
C GLU A 81 6.69 -0.35 16.51
N LEU A 82 7.63 -1.29 16.68
CA LEU A 82 8.86 -1.05 17.43
C LEU A 82 9.66 0.12 16.86
N LEU A 83 9.86 0.19 15.53
CA LEU A 83 10.62 1.28 14.91
C LEU A 83 9.95 2.65 15.07
N LEU A 84 8.62 2.69 15.09
CA LEU A 84 7.85 3.92 15.36
C LEU A 84 7.96 4.32 16.84
N SER A 85 7.97 3.37 17.78
CA SER A 85 8.08 3.65 19.21
C SER A 85 9.44 4.18 19.65
N LEU A 86 10.50 3.96 18.86
CA LEU A 86 11.84 4.50 19.15
C LEU A 86 11.92 6.04 19.16
N ASN A 87 10.89 6.75 18.69
CA ASN A 87 10.95 8.19 18.41
C ASN A 87 10.31 9.08 19.47
N GLY A 88 9.73 8.48 20.52
CA GLY A 88 9.06 9.18 21.59
C GLY A 88 8.10 8.24 22.31
N PHE A 89 8.35 7.98 23.59
CA PHE A 89 7.38 7.41 24.50
C PHE A 89 6.47 8.53 24.97
N ASP A 90 5.51 8.89 24.14
CA ASP A 90 4.37 9.64 24.62
C ASP A 90 3.44 8.57 25.21
N GLU A 91 2.99 8.70 26.46
CA GLU A 91 2.09 7.71 27.12
C GLU A 91 0.87 7.34 26.26
N GLU A 92 0.51 8.21 25.33
CA GLU A 92 -0.57 8.03 24.37
C GLU A 92 -0.26 7.03 23.23
N PHE A 93 1.02 6.88 22.83
CA PHE A 93 1.46 5.92 21.81
C PHE A 93 1.46 4.46 22.32
N ASN A 94 1.68 4.27 23.64
CA ASN A 94 1.54 2.97 24.30
C ASN A 94 0.10 2.43 24.29
N ARG A 95 -0.93 3.23 23.94
CA ARG A 95 -2.27 2.70 23.69
C ARG A 95 -2.39 1.92 22.39
N TYR A 96 -1.51 2.16 21.41
CA TYR A 96 -1.59 1.57 20.08
C TYR A 96 -0.73 0.31 19.92
N ILE A 97 0.17 0.04 20.87
CA ILE A 97 1.11 -1.09 20.83
C ILE A 97 0.94 -1.89 22.13
N ASP A 98 0.55 -3.15 22.02
CA ASP A 98 0.49 -4.08 23.14
C ASP A 98 1.91 -4.52 23.52
N CYS A 99 2.64 -3.66 24.24
CA CYS A 99 3.97 -3.99 24.73
C CYS A 99 4.03 -3.93 26.26
N GLU A 100 4.14 -5.12 26.88
CA GLU A 100 4.31 -5.28 28.32
C GLU A 100 5.75 -4.98 28.82
N GLU A 101 6.74 -4.86 27.93
CA GLU A 101 8.16 -4.70 28.28
C GLU A 101 8.65 -3.25 28.15
N GLU A 102 9.37 -2.76 29.17
CA GLU A 102 10.09 -1.48 29.13
C GLU A 102 11.21 -1.56 28.07
N PHE A 103 10.99 -0.97 26.89
CA PHE A 103 11.97 -1.02 25.81
C PHE A 103 13.19 -0.14 26.13
N PRO A 104 14.41 -0.55 25.74
CA PRO A 104 15.59 0.28 25.91
C PRO A 104 15.41 1.61 25.18
N LEU A 105 15.59 2.70 25.91
CA LEU A 105 15.45 4.06 25.42
C LEU A 105 16.43 4.34 24.26
N TYR A 106 16.00 4.20 23.01
CA TYR A 106 16.80 4.59 21.85
C TYR A 106 16.98 6.12 21.82
N LYS A 107 18.15 6.60 22.26
CA LYS A 107 18.53 8.02 22.13
C LYS A 107 19.22 8.26 20.80
N GLY A 108 18.49 8.22 19.69
CA GLY A 108 19.05 8.47 18.36
C GLY A 108 18.17 9.31 17.45
N ASP A 109 18.46 9.23 16.15
CA ASP A 109 17.73 10.00 15.15
C ASP A 109 16.33 9.43 14.98
N LYS A 110 15.35 10.31 14.74
CA LYS A 110 13.95 9.93 14.56
C LYS A 110 13.78 9.16 13.24
N ILE A 111 12.97 8.11 13.21
CA ILE A 111 12.67 7.35 12.00
C ILE A 111 12.05 8.28 10.95
N ASN A 112 12.51 8.16 9.71
CA ASN A 112 11.89 8.84 8.58
C ASN A 112 10.92 7.88 7.87
N ILE A 113 9.62 8.01 8.18
CA ILE A 113 8.58 7.20 7.53
C ILE A 113 8.35 7.61 6.06
N ASN A 114 8.69 8.85 5.70
CA ASN A 114 8.47 9.40 4.35
C ASN A 114 9.64 9.13 3.39
N ALA A 115 10.62 8.31 3.79
CA ALA A 115 11.79 7.98 2.97
C ALA A 115 11.41 7.42 1.59
N GLU A 116 12.10 7.91 0.53
CA GLU A 116 11.86 7.54 -0.88
C GLU A 116 10.40 7.63 -1.34
N ASP A 117 9.74 8.74 -1.01
CA ASP A 117 8.34 9.00 -1.31
C ASP A 117 7.44 7.94 -0.67
N ASP A 118 7.44 7.90 0.66
CA ASP A 118 6.56 7.04 1.46
C ASP A 118 6.74 5.54 1.15
N ALA A 119 7.98 5.10 0.91
CA ALA A 119 8.27 3.76 0.42
C ALA A 119 7.79 2.63 1.37
N ALA A 120 7.80 2.86 2.68
CA ALA A 120 7.25 1.89 3.65
C ALA A 120 5.76 1.61 3.36
N PHE A 121 4.96 2.66 3.22
CA PHE A 121 3.55 2.56 2.84
C PHE A 121 3.36 1.92 1.46
N ARG A 122 4.10 2.41 0.44
CA ARG A 122 4.03 1.87 -0.93
C ARG A 122 4.35 0.37 -0.99
N TYR A 123 5.32 -0.09 -0.21
CA TYR A 123 5.72 -1.50 -0.13
C TYR A 123 4.74 -2.37 0.64
N ALA A 124 4.13 -1.85 1.69
CA ALA A 124 3.03 -2.53 2.38
C ALA A 124 1.83 -2.72 1.45
N CYS A 125 1.42 -1.67 0.71
CA CYS A 125 0.35 -1.75 -0.29
C CYS A 125 0.65 -2.75 -1.40
N LYS A 126 1.88 -2.73 -1.93
CA LYS A 126 2.34 -3.67 -2.96
C LYS A 126 2.24 -5.14 -2.54
N ASN A 127 2.40 -5.46 -1.26
CA ASN A 127 2.43 -6.86 -0.77
C ASN A 127 1.20 -7.24 0.07
N GLY A 128 0.19 -6.36 0.16
CA GLY A 128 -1.08 -6.70 0.81
C GLY A 128 -1.05 -6.61 2.34
N HIS A 129 -0.11 -5.89 2.94
CA HIS A 129 0.06 -5.84 4.40
C HIS A 129 -0.87 -4.82 5.07
N SER A 130 -2.18 -5.11 5.08
CA SER A 130 -3.23 -4.16 5.49
C SER A 130 -3.02 -3.52 6.86
N TRP A 131 -2.55 -4.25 7.87
CA TRP A 131 -2.33 -3.68 9.21
C TRP A 131 -1.22 -2.64 9.24
N ILE A 132 -0.16 -2.81 8.44
CA ILE A 132 0.91 -1.80 8.33
C ILE A 132 0.38 -0.56 7.60
N ILE A 133 -0.46 -0.75 6.59
CA ILE A 133 -1.10 0.34 5.84
C ILE A 133 -1.99 1.16 6.77
N GLU A 134 -2.82 0.48 7.56
CA GLU A 134 -3.68 1.08 8.58
C GLU A 134 -2.85 1.87 9.61
N LEU A 135 -1.87 1.22 10.24
CA LEU A 135 -0.98 1.85 11.22
C LEU A 135 -0.38 3.16 10.69
N LEU A 136 0.21 3.13 9.48
CA LEU A 136 0.84 4.30 8.87
C LEU A 136 -0.16 5.42 8.51
N LEU A 137 -1.40 5.09 8.15
CA LEU A 137 -2.45 6.07 7.86
C LEU A 137 -3.07 6.67 9.13
N THR A 138 -3.06 5.93 10.24
CA THR A 138 -3.60 6.40 11.54
C THR A 138 -2.65 7.29 12.33
N LEU A 139 -1.39 7.43 11.92
CA LEU A 139 -0.44 8.31 12.59
C LEU A 139 -0.95 9.75 12.54
N ASP A 140 -1.17 10.34 13.72
CA ASP A 140 -1.76 11.65 13.84
C ASP A 140 -0.76 12.79 13.57
N ALA A 141 -1.29 14.00 13.38
CA ALA A 141 -0.45 15.16 13.07
C ALA A 141 0.55 15.50 14.20
N PRO A 142 0.19 15.45 15.51
CA PRO A 142 1.14 15.64 16.60
C PRO A 142 2.33 14.67 16.56
N PHE A 143 2.08 13.37 16.40
CA PHE A 143 3.14 12.37 16.31
C PHE A 143 4.03 12.62 15.09
N LEU A 144 3.43 12.85 13.92
CA LEU A 144 4.17 13.13 12.70
C LEU A 144 5.07 14.36 12.83
N GLN A 145 4.55 15.44 13.43
CA GLN A 145 5.33 16.65 13.71
C GLN A 145 6.48 16.37 14.69
N SER A 146 6.24 15.56 15.73
CA SER A 146 7.26 15.22 16.72
C SER A 146 8.42 14.47 16.07
N ILE A 147 8.16 13.61 15.08
CA ILE A 147 9.20 12.88 14.34
C ILE A 147 9.73 13.61 13.11
N GLY A 148 9.25 14.83 12.81
CA GLY A 148 9.66 15.61 11.65
C GLY A 148 9.17 15.03 10.31
N CYS A 149 8.11 14.25 10.33
CA CYS A 149 7.47 13.63 9.17
C CYS A 149 6.17 14.34 8.81
N ARG A 150 5.67 14.04 7.61
CA ARG A 150 4.36 14.48 7.11
C ARG A 150 3.41 13.29 6.99
N LYS A 151 2.12 13.58 6.82
CA LYS A 151 1.12 12.57 6.43
C LYS A 151 1.59 11.83 5.17
N ILE A 152 1.23 10.54 5.10
CA ILE A 152 1.52 9.68 3.96
C ILE A 152 0.90 10.27 2.69
N ASN A 153 1.66 10.32 1.60
CA ASN A 153 1.14 10.63 0.28
C ASN A 153 0.77 9.31 -0.42
N ILE A 154 -0.53 9.00 -0.52
CA ILE A 154 -0.98 7.75 -1.15
C ILE A 154 -0.74 7.74 -2.68
N ASN A 155 -0.61 8.92 -3.29
CA ASN A 155 -0.39 9.11 -4.73
C ASN A 155 1.10 9.15 -5.12
N ALA A 156 2.00 8.91 -4.16
CA ALA A 156 3.44 8.92 -4.41
C ALA A 156 3.84 8.01 -5.59
N LYS A 157 4.70 8.55 -6.46
CA LYS A 157 5.17 7.90 -7.70
C LYS A 157 4.03 7.41 -8.60
N ASN A 158 3.10 8.31 -8.95
CA ASN A 158 1.98 8.02 -9.85
C ASN A 158 1.11 6.89 -9.30
N ASP A 159 0.56 7.07 -8.09
CA ASP A 159 -0.35 6.12 -7.44
C ASP A 159 0.24 4.70 -7.32
N TYR A 160 1.55 4.60 -7.09
CA TYR A 160 2.26 3.33 -7.04
C TYR A 160 1.59 2.33 -6.08
N ALA A 161 1.20 2.80 -4.88
CA ALA A 161 0.55 1.97 -3.87
C ALA A 161 -0.69 1.26 -4.45
N PHE A 162 -1.58 2.03 -5.08
CA PHE A 162 -2.80 1.52 -5.69
C PHE A 162 -2.52 0.62 -6.91
N ARG A 163 -1.66 1.07 -7.82
CA ARG A 163 -1.32 0.32 -9.04
C ARG A 163 -0.72 -1.04 -8.72
N TYR A 164 0.20 -1.10 -7.75
CA TYR A 164 0.87 -2.34 -7.39
C TYR A 164 0.00 -3.24 -6.51
N ALA A 165 -0.89 -2.68 -5.69
CA ALA A 165 -1.95 -3.47 -5.04
C ALA A 165 -2.86 -4.14 -6.07
N CYS A 166 -3.23 -3.42 -7.15
CA CYS A 166 -3.97 -3.99 -8.27
C CYS A 166 -3.16 -5.08 -8.99
N PHE A 167 -1.90 -4.78 -9.32
CA PHE A 167 -1.01 -5.67 -10.06
C PHE A 167 -0.74 -7.00 -9.35
N ASN A 168 -0.50 -6.96 -8.04
CA ASN A 168 -0.22 -8.13 -7.20
C ASN A 168 -1.49 -8.79 -6.61
N ASN A 169 -2.68 -8.39 -7.06
CA ASN A 169 -3.95 -8.98 -6.64
C ASN A 169 -4.22 -8.87 -5.12
N HIS A 170 -4.16 -7.66 -4.58
CA HIS A 170 -4.54 -7.36 -3.19
C HIS A 170 -5.89 -6.62 -3.12
N PRO A 171 -7.03 -7.30 -3.34
CA PRO A 171 -8.34 -6.65 -3.43
C PRO A 171 -8.74 -5.88 -2.17
N GLU A 172 -8.34 -6.33 -0.98
CA GLU A 172 -8.65 -5.63 0.28
C GLU A 172 -7.90 -4.31 0.40
N VAL A 173 -6.62 -4.27 0.00
CA VAL A 173 -5.86 -3.01 -0.08
C VAL A 173 -6.46 -2.09 -1.14
N VAL A 174 -6.88 -2.62 -2.29
CA VAL A 174 -7.54 -1.82 -3.34
C VAL A 174 -8.84 -1.19 -2.81
N LYS A 175 -9.66 -1.94 -2.09
CA LYS A 175 -10.88 -1.41 -1.47
C LYS A 175 -10.56 -0.35 -0.42
N LEU A 176 -9.59 -0.62 0.46
CA LEU A 176 -9.13 0.32 1.48
C LEU A 176 -8.70 1.65 0.86
N LEU A 177 -7.83 1.61 -0.15
CA LEU A 177 -7.35 2.82 -0.82
C LEU A 177 -8.50 3.59 -1.51
N LEU A 178 -9.47 2.90 -2.11
CA LEU A 178 -10.67 3.51 -2.71
C LEU A 178 -11.73 3.97 -1.70
N SER A 179 -11.66 3.52 -0.45
CA SER A 179 -12.53 3.99 0.62
C SER A 179 -12.02 5.27 1.26
N LEU A 180 -10.71 5.54 1.20
CA LEU A 180 -10.15 6.84 1.58
C LEU A 180 -10.76 7.98 0.74
N ASP A 181 -11.27 7.68 -0.45
CA ASP A 181 -11.94 8.63 -1.35
C ASP A 181 -13.36 9.04 -0.90
N CYS A 182 -13.92 8.48 0.18
CA CYS A 182 -15.34 8.70 0.53
C CYS A 182 -15.59 8.75 2.05
N PRO A 183 -16.17 9.83 2.60
CA PRO A 183 -16.57 9.90 4.01
C PRO A 183 -17.69 8.94 4.45
N SER A 184 -18.27 8.16 3.53
CA SER A 184 -19.50 7.38 3.75
C SER A 184 -19.47 5.95 3.20
N PHE A 185 -18.30 5.42 2.85
CA PHE A 185 -18.21 4.03 2.36
C PHE A 185 -18.22 3.04 3.53
N SER A 186 -19.35 2.37 3.76
CA SER A 186 -19.42 1.21 4.63
C SER A 186 -18.94 -0.06 3.90
N LEU A 187 -18.05 -0.82 4.53
CA LEU A 187 -17.63 -2.14 4.04
C LEU A 187 -18.83 -3.11 4.06
N PRO A 188 -18.92 -4.08 3.12
CA PRO A 188 -19.91 -5.15 3.19
C PRO A 188 -19.76 -5.96 4.50
N GLU A 189 -20.87 -6.33 5.14
CA GLU A 189 -20.91 -7.04 6.44
C GLU A 189 -20.18 -8.39 6.47
N GLU A 190 -19.83 -8.95 5.31
CA GLU A 190 -19.09 -10.22 5.17
C GLU A 190 -17.62 -10.11 5.62
N PHE A 191 -17.13 -8.90 5.92
CA PHE A 191 -15.82 -8.65 6.53
C PHE A 191 -15.97 -8.48 8.04
N ASN A 192 -15.92 -9.59 8.76
CA ASN A 192 -15.89 -9.58 10.22
C ASN A 192 -14.51 -9.08 10.73
N SER A 193 -14.30 -7.76 10.62
CA SER A 193 -13.47 -6.94 11.51
C SER A 193 -14.21 -5.59 11.68
N PRO A 194 -15.30 -5.54 12.46
CA PRO A 194 -16.39 -4.59 12.23
C PRO A 194 -16.17 -3.15 12.70
N GLU A 195 -15.04 -2.77 13.31
CA GLU A 195 -14.96 -1.47 14.01
C GLU A 195 -13.77 -0.56 13.64
N LYS A 196 -12.77 -1.03 12.88
CA LYS A 196 -11.47 -0.30 12.81
C LYS A 196 -11.24 0.54 11.55
N TYR A 197 -11.80 0.15 10.40
CA TYR A 197 -11.57 0.85 9.12
C TYR A 197 -12.59 1.98 8.83
N SER A 198 -13.74 2.00 9.51
CA SER A 198 -14.76 3.06 9.35
C SER A 198 -14.26 4.42 9.82
N ASP A 199 -13.32 4.43 10.77
CA ASP A 199 -12.78 5.64 11.38
C ASP A 199 -11.60 6.23 10.59
N LEU A 200 -11.13 5.59 9.50
CA LEU A 200 -10.01 6.11 8.71
C LEU A 200 -10.41 7.22 7.73
N SER A 201 -11.64 7.21 7.20
CA SER A 201 -12.07 8.20 6.22
C SER A 201 -12.19 9.64 6.76
N PRO A 202 -12.52 9.89 8.05
CA PRO A 202 -12.43 11.21 8.66
C PRO A 202 -10.99 11.71 8.92
N LEU A 203 -10.00 10.81 8.93
CA LEU A 203 -8.62 11.08 9.35
C LEU A 203 -7.68 11.45 8.17
N TYR A 204 -7.94 10.92 6.98
CA TYR A 204 -7.18 11.22 5.76
C TYR A 204 -7.85 12.34 4.94
N ASP A 205 -7.20 13.50 4.88
CA ASP A 205 -7.62 14.71 4.14
C ASP A 205 -6.81 14.93 2.84
N GLY A 206 -6.08 13.90 2.38
CA GLY A 206 -5.21 13.98 1.21
C GLY A 206 -5.93 13.77 -0.12
N ASP A 207 -5.14 13.81 -1.21
CA ASP A 207 -5.62 13.61 -2.57
C ASP A 207 -6.18 12.20 -2.79
N GLN A 208 -7.18 12.10 -3.66
CA GLN A 208 -7.87 10.85 -4.02
C GLN A 208 -7.00 9.96 -4.91
N VAL A 209 -7.26 8.65 -4.88
CA VAL A 209 -6.58 7.70 -5.78
C VAL A 209 -6.97 7.98 -7.24
N ASN A 210 -5.96 8.14 -8.11
CA ASN A 210 -6.20 8.24 -9.54
C ASN A 210 -6.34 6.85 -10.19
N ILE A 211 -7.57 6.37 -10.26
CA ILE A 211 -7.90 5.07 -10.87
C ILE A 211 -7.66 5.00 -12.39
N ARG A 212 -7.37 6.14 -13.04
CA ARG A 212 -7.20 6.28 -14.50
C ARG A 212 -5.75 6.42 -14.94
N ILE A 213 -4.82 6.37 -13.99
CA ILE A 213 -3.40 6.58 -14.25
C ILE A 213 -2.85 5.59 -15.28
N ASP A 214 -1.90 6.06 -16.08
CA ASP A 214 -1.28 5.33 -17.20
C ASP A 214 -2.33 4.63 -18.09
N ASP A 215 -3.30 5.42 -18.58
CA ASP A 215 -4.36 4.97 -19.49
C ASP A 215 -5.23 3.85 -18.90
N ASP A 216 -5.78 4.06 -17.71
CA ASP A 216 -6.59 3.05 -16.99
C ASP A 216 -5.82 1.74 -16.71
N TYR A 217 -4.51 1.82 -16.49
CA TYR A 217 -3.61 0.67 -16.32
C TYR A 217 -4.14 -0.37 -15.33
N ALA A 218 -4.61 0.09 -14.16
CA ALA A 218 -5.12 -0.79 -13.11
C ALA A 218 -6.27 -1.69 -13.59
N PHE A 219 -7.22 -1.12 -14.33
CA PHE A 219 -8.34 -1.88 -14.87
C PHE A 219 -7.90 -2.84 -15.98
N ARG A 220 -7.09 -2.36 -16.93
CA ARG A 220 -6.59 -3.19 -18.05
C ARG A 220 -5.78 -4.38 -17.54
N TRP A 221 -4.88 -4.15 -16.59
CA TRP A 221 -4.06 -5.19 -15.99
C TRP A 221 -4.91 -6.21 -15.24
N ALA A 222 -5.79 -5.74 -14.35
CA ALA A 222 -6.68 -6.62 -13.58
C ALA A 222 -7.55 -7.49 -14.49
N ALA A 223 -8.05 -6.92 -15.60
CA ALA A 223 -8.80 -7.67 -16.60
C ALA A 223 -7.95 -8.74 -17.31
N LYS A 224 -6.78 -8.39 -17.84
CA LYS A 224 -5.87 -9.34 -18.50
C LYS A 224 -5.43 -10.47 -17.56
N GLY A 225 -5.21 -10.15 -16.28
CA GLY A 225 -4.84 -11.11 -15.24
C GLY A 225 -6.00 -11.94 -14.69
N GLY A 226 -7.24 -11.67 -15.11
CA GLY A 226 -8.43 -12.37 -14.60
C GLY A 226 -8.76 -12.07 -13.14
N LEU A 227 -8.35 -10.90 -12.62
CA LEU A 227 -8.54 -10.49 -11.22
C LEU A 227 -9.97 -9.98 -11.00
N VAL A 228 -10.96 -10.88 -11.10
CA VAL A 228 -12.40 -10.56 -11.17
C VAL A 228 -12.87 -9.63 -10.03
N GLY A 229 -12.37 -9.83 -8.80
CA GLY A 229 -12.71 -8.97 -7.66
C GLY A 229 -12.30 -7.51 -7.86
N ILE A 230 -11.05 -7.29 -8.29
CA ILE A 230 -10.51 -5.95 -8.56
C ILE A 230 -11.20 -5.33 -9.76
N VAL A 231 -11.39 -6.10 -10.84
CA VAL A 231 -12.15 -5.66 -12.03
C VAL A 231 -13.55 -5.18 -11.64
N SER A 232 -14.27 -5.93 -10.82
CA SER A 232 -15.61 -5.56 -10.35
C SER A 232 -15.58 -4.24 -9.55
N THR A 233 -14.66 -4.13 -8.60
CA THR A 233 -14.47 -2.92 -7.79
C THR A 233 -14.18 -1.71 -8.67
N LEU A 234 -13.22 -1.81 -9.61
CA LEU A 234 -12.85 -0.71 -10.50
C LEU A 234 -14.00 -0.32 -11.42
N ARG A 235 -14.72 -1.29 -12.01
CA ARG A 235 -15.89 -1.01 -12.85
C ARG A 235 -16.97 -0.24 -12.09
N SER A 236 -17.19 -0.57 -10.82
CA SER A 236 -18.16 0.16 -9.99
C SER A 236 -17.77 1.64 -9.80
N ARG A 237 -16.47 1.95 -9.81
CA ARG A 237 -15.93 3.31 -9.67
C ARG A 237 -15.80 4.05 -11.01
N LEU A 238 -15.51 3.35 -12.10
CA LEU A 238 -15.31 3.92 -13.43
C LEU A 238 -16.63 4.15 -14.20
N ASN A 239 -17.60 3.25 -14.09
CA ASN A 239 -18.89 3.34 -14.82
C ASN A 239 -19.87 4.29 -14.13
N ARG A 240 -19.55 5.59 -14.14
CA ARG A 240 -20.34 6.64 -13.44
C ARG A 240 -21.05 7.62 -14.36
N ASN A 241 -20.68 7.68 -15.63
CA ASN A 241 -21.27 8.59 -16.61
C ASN A 241 -21.49 7.89 -17.95
N LYS A 242 -22.19 8.55 -18.88
CA LYS A 242 -22.53 7.99 -20.19
C LYS A 242 -21.42 8.06 -21.24
N GLN A 243 -20.38 8.85 -21.02
CA GLN A 243 -19.32 9.09 -22.02
C GLN A 243 -18.31 7.96 -22.09
N GLU A 244 -18.28 7.11 -21.08
CA GLU A 244 -17.38 5.97 -21.02
C GLU A 244 -18.04 4.75 -20.41
N PHE A 245 -17.50 3.59 -20.73
CA PHE A 245 -18.00 2.33 -20.20
C PHE A 245 -16.93 1.26 -20.22
N TYR A 246 -16.76 0.62 -19.07
CA TYR A 246 -15.76 -0.40 -18.80
C TYR A 246 -16.48 -1.74 -18.67
N PHE A 247 -16.16 -2.64 -19.59
CA PHE A 247 -16.74 -3.96 -19.72
C PHE A 247 -15.65 -5.03 -19.66
N TYR A 248 -15.98 -6.16 -19.05
CA TYR A 248 -15.08 -7.28 -18.84
C TYR A 248 -15.85 -8.57 -19.09
N LYS A 249 -15.31 -9.42 -19.97
CA LYS A 249 -15.87 -10.74 -20.31
C LYS A 249 -14.76 -11.62 -20.87
N GLY A 250 -14.74 -12.90 -20.49
CA GLY A 250 -13.81 -13.88 -21.06
C GLY A 250 -12.32 -13.55 -20.92
N PHE A 251 -11.90 -12.96 -19.80
CA PHE A 251 -10.53 -12.49 -19.56
C PHE A 251 -10.06 -11.37 -20.52
N ASP A 252 -11.02 -10.68 -21.16
CA ASP A 252 -10.76 -9.53 -22.01
C ASP A 252 -11.48 -8.28 -21.47
N TYR A 253 -10.97 -7.11 -21.81
CA TYR A 253 -11.56 -5.83 -21.46
C TYR A 253 -11.99 -5.05 -22.70
N TYR A 254 -12.99 -4.20 -22.48
CA TYR A 254 -13.54 -3.31 -23.48
C TYR A 254 -13.80 -1.98 -22.81
N ILE A 255 -13.16 -0.91 -23.30
CA ILE A 255 -13.29 0.43 -22.76
C ILE A 255 -13.87 1.33 -23.84
N VAL A 256 -15.13 1.71 -23.66
CA VAL A 256 -15.84 2.65 -24.52
C VAL A 256 -15.42 4.06 -24.13
N LYS A 257 -15.08 4.88 -25.13
CA LYS A 257 -14.73 6.29 -24.99
C LYS A 257 -15.33 7.11 -26.15
N PRO A 258 -15.44 8.44 -26.04
CA PRO A 258 -15.80 9.30 -27.17
C PRO A 258 -14.82 9.13 -28.35
N LEU A 259 -15.28 9.37 -29.59
CA LEU A 259 -14.46 9.16 -30.81
C LEU A 259 -13.16 9.97 -30.85
N ASP A 260 -13.16 11.16 -30.27
CA ASP A 260 -12.02 12.08 -30.21
C ASP A 260 -11.02 11.72 -29.10
N PHE A 261 -11.41 10.87 -28.15
CA PHE A 261 -10.52 10.41 -27.07
C PHE A 261 -9.41 9.52 -27.63
N LYS A 262 -8.18 9.78 -27.16
CA LYS A 262 -6.99 8.98 -27.46
C LYS A 262 -6.20 8.73 -26.18
N TYR A 263 -5.77 7.49 -26.00
CA TYR A 263 -4.81 7.14 -24.96
C TYR A 263 -3.40 7.59 -25.37
N GLU A 264 -2.58 7.93 -24.38
CA GLU A 264 -1.21 8.40 -24.60
C GLU A 264 -0.29 7.25 -25.04
N SER A 265 -0.47 6.07 -24.43
CA SER A 265 0.25 4.83 -24.74
C SER A 265 -0.40 4.10 -25.92
N SER A 266 0.02 4.47 -27.12
CA SER A 266 -0.50 3.85 -28.35
C SER A 266 -0.12 2.37 -28.54
N GLU A 267 0.93 1.87 -27.87
CA GLU A 267 1.46 0.52 -28.10
C GLU A 267 0.69 -0.59 -27.36
N GLU A 268 -0.05 -0.26 -26.30
CA GLU A 268 -0.74 -1.27 -25.48
C GLU A 268 -2.17 -1.59 -25.93
N PHE A 269 -2.78 -0.71 -26.72
CA PHE A 269 -4.07 -0.92 -27.35
C PHE A 269 -3.85 -1.52 -28.74
N ARG A 270 -4.19 -2.79 -28.90
CA ARG A 270 -3.99 -3.47 -30.18
C ARG A 270 -4.95 -2.97 -31.23
N GLU A 271 -6.21 -2.75 -30.84
CA GLU A 271 -7.29 -2.53 -31.79
C GLU A 271 -8.38 -1.63 -31.19
N SER A 272 -9.12 -0.97 -32.08
CA SER A 272 -10.31 -0.21 -31.70
C SER A 272 -11.39 -0.33 -32.76
N VAL A 273 -12.66 -0.29 -32.35
CA VAL A 273 -13.80 -0.25 -33.26
C VAL A 273 -14.70 0.95 -32.93
N GLU A 274 -15.24 1.59 -33.96
CA GLU A 274 -16.10 2.76 -33.84
C GLU A 274 -17.57 2.37 -33.96
N PHE A 275 -18.45 2.96 -33.14
CA PHE A 275 -19.90 2.75 -33.21
C PHE A 275 -20.64 3.94 -32.58
N ASP A 276 -21.75 4.38 -33.17
CA ASP A 276 -22.69 5.37 -32.59
C ASP A 276 -22.06 6.63 -31.94
N GLY A 277 -20.93 7.13 -32.47
CA GLY A 277 -20.24 8.30 -31.90
C GLY A 277 -19.19 7.97 -30.84
N PHE A 278 -18.88 6.69 -30.63
CA PHE A 278 -17.91 6.17 -29.66
C PHE A 278 -16.87 5.27 -30.31
N LYS A 279 -15.81 4.98 -29.55
CA LYS A 279 -14.75 4.03 -29.86
C LYS A 279 -14.58 3.04 -28.72
N ILE A 280 -14.38 1.76 -29.03
CA ILE A 280 -14.09 0.70 -28.06
C ILE A 280 -12.63 0.33 -28.17
N TYR A 281 -11.91 0.43 -27.07
CA TYR A 281 -10.53 -0.05 -26.91
C TYR A 281 -10.54 -1.45 -26.28
N TYR A 282 -9.83 -2.41 -26.86
CA TYR A 282 -9.82 -3.81 -26.40
C TYR A 282 -8.49 -4.52 -26.71
N PHE A 283 -8.34 -5.77 -26.25
CA PHE A 283 -7.14 -6.58 -26.49
C PHE A 283 -7.35 -7.75 -27.47
N ARG A 284 -8.45 -8.51 -27.40
CA ARG A 284 -8.72 -9.64 -28.34
C ARG A 284 -9.96 -9.44 -29.21
N GLY A 285 -11.00 -8.78 -28.71
CA GLY A 285 -12.16 -8.41 -29.52
C GLY A 285 -13.26 -9.47 -29.65
N GLU A 286 -13.16 -10.60 -28.94
CA GLU A 286 -14.13 -11.72 -29.02
C GLU A 286 -15.56 -11.34 -28.58
N TYR A 287 -15.71 -10.31 -27.75
CA TYR A 287 -16.97 -9.89 -27.11
C TYR A 287 -17.34 -8.42 -27.40
N ILE A 288 -16.97 -7.90 -28.58
CA ILE A 288 -17.30 -6.53 -28.99
C ILE A 288 -18.81 -6.32 -29.04
N ASP A 289 -19.57 -7.23 -29.65
CA ASP A 289 -21.03 -7.09 -29.79
C ASP A 289 -21.72 -7.12 -28.41
N ASP A 290 -21.28 -7.98 -27.51
CA ASP A 290 -21.72 -7.99 -26.11
C ASP A 290 -21.43 -6.64 -25.43
N CYS A 291 -20.24 -6.07 -25.65
CA CYS A 291 -19.89 -4.77 -25.10
C CYS A 291 -20.83 -3.68 -25.61
N ILE A 292 -21.11 -3.65 -26.91
CA ILE A 292 -22.01 -2.67 -27.54
C ILE A 292 -23.44 -2.83 -26.98
N GLU A 293 -23.95 -4.05 -26.87
CA GLU A 293 -25.28 -4.32 -26.32
C GLU A 293 -25.38 -3.83 -24.86
N LYS A 294 -24.39 -4.18 -24.03
CA LYS A 294 -24.35 -3.75 -22.62
C LYS A 294 -24.18 -2.25 -22.48
N TYR A 295 -23.37 -1.62 -23.33
CA TYR A 295 -23.22 -0.17 -23.34
C TYR A 295 -24.52 0.53 -23.73
N LYS A 296 -25.23 0.07 -24.77
CA LYS A 296 -26.54 0.63 -25.15
C LYS A 296 -27.55 0.55 -24.02
N ALA A 297 -27.60 -0.58 -23.31
CA ALA A 297 -28.44 -0.74 -22.13
C ALA A 297 -28.02 0.20 -20.98
N TYR A 298 -26.73 0.35 -20.74
CA TYR A 298 -26.16 1.27 -19.74
C TYR A 298 -26.47 2.74 -20.07
N TYR A 299 -26.24 3.16 -21.32
CA TYR A 299 -26.45 4.53 -21.81
C TYR A 299 -27.90 4.99 -21.62
N ARG A 300 -28.88 4.12 -21.93
CA ARG A 300 -30.32 4.40 -21.73
C ARG A 300 -30.67 4.76 -20.28
N ARG A 301 -29.95 4.22 -19.28
CA ARG A 301 -30.16 4.53 -17.85
C ARG A 301 -29.84 5.98 -17.50
N PHE A 302 -28.96 6.63 -18.26
CA PHE A 302 -28.64 8.05 -18.10
C PHE A 302 -29.59 8.94 -18.91
N SER A 303 -30.04 8.48 -20.08
CA SER A 303 -30.99 9.22 -20.92
C SER A 303 -32.40 9.33 -20.31
N GLY A 304 -32.83 8.35 -19.49
CA GLY A 304 -34.13 8.36 -18.83
C GLY A 304 -34.29 9.34 -17.66
N LYS A 305 -33.20 9.96 -17.17
CA LYS A 305 -33.24 10.92 -16.05
C LYS A 305 -33.50 12.37 -16.47
N SER A 306 -33.50 12.69 -17.77
CA SER A 306 -33.80 14.04 -18.28
C SER A 306 -35.29 14.29 -18.55
N ALA A 307 -36.20 13.38 -18.16
CA ALA A 307 -37.64 13.49 -18.43
C ALA A 307 -38.49 13.53 -17.15
N ARG A 308 -38.04 14.25 -16.12
CA ARG A 308 -38.87 14.68 -15.00
C ARG A 308 -38.62 16.16 -14.72
N PHE A 309 -39.37 17.00 -15.41
CA PHE A 309 -39.74 18.34 -14.96
C PHE A 309 -41.12 18.24 -14.33
#